data_AF-A0A255R7N7-F1
#
_entry.id   AF-A0A255R7N7-F1
#
_cell.length_a   1.000
_cell.length_b   1.000
_cell.length_c   1.000
_cell.angle_alpha   90.00
_cell.angle_beta   90.00
_cell.angle_gamma   90.00
#
_symmetry.space_group_name_H-M   'P 1'
#
loop_
_entity.id
_entity.type
_entity.pdbx_description
1 polymer ?
#
loop_
_entity_poly.entity_id
_entity_poly.type
_entity_poly.pdbx_seq_one_letter_code
_entity_poly.pdbx_strand_id
1 'polypeptide(L)'
;MTTSPTIRRIPIAIGVILVLIGGVAFAVRSGPDVKQDIAPTAPPPKAELQSDDDANSQTRESSMRDVLDLAERALDKMDTSLNDYTATFVKQQRDDAGKLSERNEMEVKIHTRHRNESNDAPMRIYIKFKAPEGIAGREVIWGKDLNDGLMAVHETSMLLSWKTIWLDPTGMLAMQGQKFPIYEIGLSRLTEQLLERGKKDLDNPDVSVTITKDHEYYGRNCELIQATRSKPGGGKDDFSLAEIIFDPEELLVLSYRSFGWPEKEGGELPLLESYEYRDLKTNVGLTDSDFDVTNEAYQFP
;
A
#
# COMPACT_ATOMS: atom_id res chain seq x y z
N MET A 1 -58.72 57.89 33.18
CA MET A 1 -58.55 56.42 33.17
C MET A 1 -57.66 56.07 32.00
N THR A 2 -56.41 55.77 32.31
CA THR A 2 -55.29 55.47 31.41
C THR A 2 -55.32 53.99 31.05
N THR A 3 -55.48 53.65 29.76
CA THR A 3 -55.30 52.29 29.26
C THR A 3 -53.93 52.15 28.60
N SER A 4 -53.10 51.34 29.25
CA SER A 4 -51.74 50.96 28.85
C SER A 4 -51.74 50.12 27.55
N PRO A 5 -50.78 50.29 26.61
CA PRO A 5 -50.67 49.42 25.46
C PRO A 5 -49.97 48.11 25.86
N THR A 6 -50.65 46.99 25.64
CA THR A 6 -50.12 45.65 25.87
C THR A 6 -49.05 45.33 24.81
N ILE A 7 -47.78 45.30 25.21
CA ILE A 7 -46.66 44.87 24.38
C ILE A 7 -46.81 43.36 24.13
N ARG A 8 -47.23 42.97 22.92
CA ARG A 8 -47.14 41.59 22.45
C ARG A 8 -45.66 41.26 22.20
N ARG A 9 -45.07 40.49 23.11
CA ARG A 9 -43.77 39.85 22.90
C ARG A 9 -43.91 38.82 21.79
N ILE A 10 -43.29 39.07 20.64
CA ILE A 10 -43.09 38.08 19.58
C ILE A 10 -42.02 37.11 20.09
N PRO A 11 -42.29 35.81 20.27
CA PRO A 11 -41.23 34.86 20.53
C PRO A 11 -40.40 34.75 19.25
N ILE A 12 -39.16 35.23 19.28
CA ILE A 12 -38.14 34.86 18.30
C ILE A 12 -37.88 33.38 18.55
N ALA A 13 -38.59 32.52 17.81
CA ALA A 13 -38.20 31.13 17.68
C ALA A 13 -36.87 31.13 16.92
N ILE A 14 -35.78 30.93 17.64
CA ILE A 14 -34.51 30.49 17.06
C ILE A 14 -34.82 29.11 16.49
N GLY A 15 -35.26 29.08 15.25
CA GLY A 15 -35.32 27.87 14.45
C GLY A 15 -33.88 27.41 14.29
N VAL A 16 -33.47 26.49 15.15
CA VAL A 16 -32.34 25.61 14.86
C VAL A 16 -32.75 24.85 13.61
N ILE A 17 -32.36 25.35 12.44
CA ILE A 17 -32.30 24.56 11.24
C ILE A 17 -31.18 23.54 11.52
N LEU A 18 -31.56 22.43 12.14
CA LEU A 18 -30.86 21.17 11.99
C LEU A 18 -30.94 20.86 10.50
N VAL A 19 -29.98 21.36 9.73
CA VAL A 19 -29.61 20.72 8.49
C VAL A 19 -29.11 19.36 8.96
N LEU A 20 -30.03 18.40 8.99
CA LEU A 20 -29.73 17.00 8.75
C LEU A 20 -28.95 17.02 7.44
N ILE A 21 -27.63 17.12 7.53
CA ILE A 21 -26.72 16.65 6.50
C ILE A 21 -27.04 15.17 6.48
N GLY A 22 -28.07 14.84 5.70
CA GLY A 22 -28.47 13.48 5.41
C GLY A 22 -27.19 12.81 5.01
N GLY A 23 -26.83 11.77 5.77
CA GLY A 23 -25.69 10.95 5.45
C GLY A 23 -25.75 10.68 3.97
N VAL A 24 -24.65 10.94 3.28
CA VAL A 24 -24.47 10.47 1.92
C VAL A 24 -24.66 8.97 2.03
N ALA A 25 -25.88 8.53 1.77
CA ALA A 25 -26.19 7.14 1.53
C ALA A 25 -25.46 6.84 0.23
N PHE A 26 -24.18 6.50 0.36
CA PHE A 26 -23.52 5.65 -0.61
C PHE A 26 -24.40 4.41 -0.64
N ALA A 27 -25.30 4.37 -1.62
CA ALA A 27 -25.97 3.16 -1.98
C ALA A 27 -24.86 2.12 -2.04
N VAL A 28 -24.96 1.10 -1.17
CA VAL A 28 -24.18 -0.13 -1.30
C VAL A 28 -24.67 -0.74 -2.60
N ARG A 29 -24.18 -0.19 -3.72
CA ARG A 29 -24.13 -0.90 -4.97
C ARG A 29 -23.29 -2.11 -4.60
N SER A 30 -23.89 -3.29 -4.61
CA SER A 30 -23.12 -4.53 -4.68
C SER A 30 -22.12 -4.29 -5.80
N GLY A 31 -20.86 -4.07 -5.43
CA GLY A 31 -19.79 -3.83 -6.38
C GLY A 31 -19.73 -5.02 -7.35
N PRO A 32 -19.03 -4.88 -8.49
CA PRO A 32 -18.69 -6.05 -9.29
C PRO A 32 -18.11 -7.15 -8.38
N ASP A 33 -18.35 -8.42 -8.69
CA ASP A 33 -17.69 -9.53 -7.99
C ASP A 33 -16.18 -9.32 -8.08
N VAL A 34 -15.59 -8.80 -7.01
CA VAL A 34 -14.17 -8.49 -6.94
C VAL A 34 -13.45 -9.84 -6.91
N LYS A 35 -12.75 -10.14 -8.00
CA LYS A 35 -11.96 -11.37 -8.13
C LYS A 35 -10.50 -11.09 -7.87
N GLN A 36 -9.84 -12.10 -7.33
CA GLN A 36 -8.40 -12.22 -7.38
C GLN A 36 -8.02 -12.58 -8.81
N ASP A 37 -7.19 -11.75 -9.42
CA ASP A 37 -6.67 -11.94 -10.78
C ASP A 37 -5.19 -12.37 -10.78
N ILE A 38 -4.60 -12.48 -9.59
CA ILE A 38 -3.20 -12.87 -9.37
C ILE A 38 -3.14 -14.27 -8.78
N ALA A 39 -2.55 -15.20 -9.52
CA ALA A 39 -2.17 -16.52 -9.01
C ALA A 39 -0.74 -16.48 -8.44
N PRO A 40 -0.40 -17.41 -7.51
CA PRO A 40 0.98 -17.67 -7.13
C PRO A 40 1.89 -17.93 -8.33
N THR A 41 3.14 -17.54 -8.22
CA THR A 41 4.16 -17.93 -9.19
C THR A 41 4.37 -19.44 -9.06
N ALA A 42 4.33 -20.16 -10.19
CA ALA A 42 4.43 -21.61 -10.19
C ALA A 42 5.74 -22.02 -9.48
N PRO A 43 5.68 -22.94 -8.49
CA PRO A 43 6.89 -23.43 -7.86
C PRO A 43 7.75 -24.12 -8.92
N PRO A 44 9.08 -24.06 -8.80
CA PRO A 44 9.95 -24.78 -9.70
C PRO A 44 9.62 -26.28 -9.63
N PRO A 45 9.77 -27.03 -10.74
CA PRO A 45 9.49 -28.46 -10.74
C PRO A 45 10.27 -29.15 -9.61
N LYS A 46 9.58 -29.94 -8.77
CA LYS A 46 10.18 -30.72 -7.66
C LYS A 46 11.38 -31.60 -8.07
N ALA A 47 11.59 -31.85 -9.36
CA ALA A 47 12.70 -32.64 -9.90
C ALA A 47 14.03 -31.88 -10.05
N GLU A 48 14.05 -30.56 -9.85
CA GLU A 48 15.25 -29.70 -10.00
C GLU A 48 15.91 -29.32 -8.67
N LEU A 49 15.37 -29.75 -7.52
CA LEU A 49 16.11 -29.72 -6.25
C LEU A 49 17.13 -30.88 -6.24
N GLN A 50 18.10 -30.84 -7.16
CA GLN A 50 19.25 -31.75 -7.21
C GLN A 50 20.38 -31.18 -6.36
N SER A 51 21.14 -32.11 -5.76
CA SER A 51 22.28 -31.90 -4.85
C SER A 51 23.23 -30.76 -5.27
N ASP A 52 23.83 -30.12 -4.26
CA ASP A 52 24.71 -28.93 -4.22
C ASP A 52 25.84 -28.75 -5.28
N ASP A 53 25.90 -29.53 -6.36
CA ASP A 53 26.99 -29.53 -7.34
C ASP A 53 26.59 -29.10 -8.78
N ASP A 54 25.34 -28.72 -9.06
CA ASP A 54 24.99 -28.11 -10.35
C ASP A 54 24.96 -26.59 -10.25
N ALA A 55 26.03 -25.94 -10.74
CA ALA A 55 26.16 -24.48 -10.88
C ALA A 55 25.13 -23.83 -11.84
N ASN A 56 24.05 -24.54 -12.19
CA ASN A 56 23.07 -24.19 -13.21
C ASN A 56 21.61 -24.28 -12.74
N SER A 57 21.33 -24.57 -11.46
CA SER A 57 19.95 -24.48 -10.94
C SER A 57 19.59 -23.01 -10.71
N GLN A 58 18.57 -22.51 -11.42
CA GLN A 58 18.08 -21.13 -11.23
C GLN A 58 17.45 -20.94 -9.85
N THR A 59 16.88 -21.99 -9.28
CA THR A 59 16.33 -22.00 -7.91
C THR A 59 17.24 -22.75 -6.95
N ARG A 60 17.40 -22.21 -5.75
CA ARG A 60 18.06 -22.85 -4.60
C ARG A 60 17.20 -22.77 -3.35
N GLU A 61 17.36 -23.74 -2.45
CA GLU A 61 16.90 -23.61 -1.07
C GLU A 61 17.67 -22.48 -0.37
N SER A 62 17.03 -21.85 0.61
CA SER A 62 17.61 -20.80 1.44
C SER A 62 17.01 -20.87 2.85
N SER A 63 17.42 -19.95 3.72
CA SER A 63 16.88 -19.82 5.06
C SER A 63 16.13 -18.49 5.22
N MET A 64 15.23 -18.43 6.22
CA MET A 64 14.65 -17.16 6.64
C MET A 64 15.75 -16.16 7.04
N ARG A 65 16.84 -16.63 7.66
CA ARG A 65 17.99 -15.79 8.00
C ARG A 65 18.58 -15.09 6.77
N ASP A 66 18.75 -15.77 5.65
CA ASP A 66 19.26 -15.16 4.41
C ASP A 66 18.33 -14.04 3.90
N VAL A 67 17.00 -14.25 4.01
CA VAL A 67 15.99 -13.25 3.61
C VAL A 67 16.04 -12.03 4.54
N LEU A 68 16.23 -12.22 5.84
CA LEU A 68 16.40 -11.11 6.78
C LEU A 68 17.69 -10.33 6.49
N ASP A 69 18.79 -11.04 6.22
CA ASP A 69 20.07 -10.40 5.89
C ASP A 69 19.99 -9.64 4.53
N LEU A 70 19.17 -10.10 3.58
CA LEU A 70 18.83 -9.36 2.35
C LEU A 70 18.04 -8.07 2.66
N ALA A 71 17.00 -8.17 3.50
CA ALA A 71 16.17 -7.03 3.88
C ALA A 71 16.95 -5.98 4.68
N GLU A 72 17.83 -6.39 5.59
CA GLU A 72 18.70 -5.48 6.35
C GLU A 72 19.65 -4.71 5.42
N ARG A 73 20.30 -5.40 4.47
CA ARG A 73 21.14 -4.73 3.45
C ARG A 73 20.36 -3.76 2.57
N ALA A 74 19.12 -4.12 2.20
CA ALA A 74 18.24 -3.25 1.43
C ALA A 74 17.90 -1.97 2.20
N LEU A 75 17.61 -2.09 3.50
CA LEU A 75 17.35 -0.93 4.38
C LEU A 75 18.59 -0.05 4.52
N ASP A 76 19.75 -0.63 4.81
CA ASP A 76 21.02 0.12 4.91
C ASP A 76 21.35 0.88 3.60
N LYS A 77 21.07 0.26 2.45
CA LYS A 77 21.24 0.89 1.15
C LYS A 77 20.25 2.04 0.95
N MET A 78 18.97 1.85 1.24
CA MET A 78 17.96 2.90 1.11
C MET A 78 18.25 4.10 2.02
N ASP A 79 18.66 3.82 3.26
CA ASP A 79 19.03 4.81 4.28
C ASP A 79 20.13 5.77 3.83
N THR A 80 20.94 5.41 2.82
CA THR A 80 22.04 6.24 2.32
C THR A 80 21.85 6.74 0.89
N SER A 81 20.85 6.23 0.15
CA SER A 81 20.78 6.47 -1.29
C SER A 81 19.39 6.63 -1.89
N LEU A 82 18.30 6.46 -1.12
CA LEU A 82 16.93 6.59 -1.64
C LEU A 82 16.29 7.88 -1.14
N ASN A 83 16.57 9.01 -1.80
CA ASN A 83 16.03 10.32 -1.44
C ASN A 83 14.56 10.49 -1.84
N ASP A 84 14.26 10.08 -3.06
CA ASP A 84 12.95 10.17 -3.67
C ASP A 84 12.78 9.12 -4.76
N TYR A 85 11.55 8.91 -5.22
CA TYR A 85 11.28 8.09 -6.40
C TYR A 85 9.87 8.32 -6.96
N THR A 86 9.70 7.87 -8.19
CA THR A 86 8.38 7.68 -8.82
C THR A 86 8.16 6.23 -9.18
N ALA A 87 6.92 5.77 -9.12
CA ALA A 87 6.55 4.42 -9.55
C ALA A 87 5.08 4.35 -10.01
N THR A 88 4.76 3.32 -10.76
CA THR A 88 3.39 2.81 -10.86
C THR A 88 3.18 1.83 -9.71
N PHE A 89 2.42 2.23 -8.69
CA PHE A 89 2.10 1.40 -7.54
C PHE A 89 0.80 0.63 -7.78
N VAL A 90 0.86 -0.69 -7.70
CA VAL A 90 -0.30 -1.57 -7.85
C VAL A 90 -0.57 -2.28 -6.53
N LYS A 91 -1.82 -2.21 -6.08
CA LYS A 91 -2.24 -2.73 -4.76
C LYS A 91 -3.54 -3.50 -4.85
N GLN A 92 -3.57 -4.66 -4.21
CA GLN A 92 -4.81 -5.39 -3.92
C GLN A 92 -4.67 -6.11 -2.58
N GLN A 93 -5.68 -6.04 -1.72
CA GLN A 93 -5.60 -6.62 -0.38
C GLN A 93 -6.96 -7.00 0.17
N ARG A 94 -6.98 -7.88 1.16
CA ARG A 94 -8.14 -8.12 2.01
C ARG A 94 -8.14 -7.19 3.21
N ASP A 95 -9.33 -6.73 3.59
CA ASP A 95 -9.53 -6.03 4.86
C ASP A 95 -9.55 -7.03 6.05
N ASP A 96 -9.68 -6.50 7.27
CA ASP A 96 -9.75 -7.32 8.49
C ASP A 96 -10.99 -8.25 8.52
N ALA A 97 -12.01 -8.00 7.69
CA ALA A 97 -13.18 -8.88 7.53
C ALA A 97 -12.97 -9.95 6.43
N GLY A 98 -11.80 -9.98 5.80
CA GLY A 98 -11.45 -10.93 4.74
C GLY A 98 -11.99 -10.54 3.36
N LYS A 99 -12.59 -9.36 3.19
CA LYS A 99 -13.13 -8.90 1.91
C LYS A 99 -12.01 -8.37 1.03
N LEU A 100 -11.90 -8.92 -0.18
CA LEU A 100 -10.91 -8.48 -1.18
C LEU A 100 -11.28 -7.09 -1.75
N SER A 101 -10.29 -6.20 -1.80
CA SER A 101 -10.40 -4.89 -2.44
C SER A 101 -10.31 -5.01 -3.96
N GLU A 102 -10.87 -4.03 -4.67
CA GLU A 102 -10.51 -3.84 -6.08
C GLU A 102 -9.00 -3.62 -6.22
N ARG A 103 -8.45 -4.03 -7.37
CA ARG A 103 -7.06 -3.77 -7.71
C ARG A 103 -6.91 -2.30 -8.06
N ASN A 104 -6.07 -1.60 -7.29
CA ASN A 104 -5.77 -0.20 -7.49
C ASN A 104 -4.47 -0.08 -8.28
N GLU A 105 -4.45 0.77 -9.29
CA GLU A 105 -3.25 1.19 -9.99
C GLU A 105 -3.09 2.69 -9.80
N MET A 106 -1.92 3.12 -9.36
CA MET A 106 -1.64 4.50 -8.96
C MET A 106 -0.29 4.95 -9.50
N GLU A 107 -0.21 6.17 -10.01
CA GLU A 107 1.07 6.86 -10.16
C GLU A 107 1.44 7.47 -8.81
N VAL A 108 2.66 7.20 -8.33
CA VAL A 108 3.13 7.73 -7.04
C VAL A 108 4.41 8.53 -7.20
N LYS A 109 4.53 9.59 -6.41
CA LYS A 109 5.75 10.34 -6.16
C LYS A 109 6.00 10.34 -4.67
N ILE A 110 7.20 9.94 -4.25
CA ILE A 110 7.52 9.79 -2.83
C ILE A 110 8.85 10.46 -2.52
N HIS A 111 8.80 11.38 -1.56
CA HIS A 111 9.93 11.90 -0.82
C HIS A 111 10.08 11.04 0.43
N THR A 112 11.21 10.32 0.57
CA THR A 112 11.44 9.36 1.66
C THR A 112 11.78 10.01 3.03
N ARG A 113 12.27 9.24 4.01
CA ARG A 113 12.86 9.83 5.22
C ARG A 113 14.37 10.07 5.11
N HIS A 114 15.01 9.51 4.08
CA HIS A 114 16.47 9.35 3.95
C HIS A 114 17.16 10.55 3.28
N ARG A 115 16.48 11.69 3.17
CA ARG A 115 17.02 12.89 2.49
C ARG A 115 17.98 13.71 3.33
N ASN A 116 18.20 13.32 4.58
CA ASN A 116 19.09 14.00 5.51
C ASN A 116 19.88 12.97 6.33
N GLU A 117 20.96 13.41 6.98
CA GLU A 117 21.87 12.53 7.73
C GLU A 117 21.19 11.79 8.90
N SER A 118 20.08 12.31 9.42
CA SER A 118 19.35 11.72 10.55
C SER A 118 18.25 10.74 10.11
N ASN A 119 18.06 10.54 8.80
CA ASN A 119 17.00 9.70 8.21
C ASN A 119 15.60 9.97 8.77
N ASP A 120 15.31 11.23 9.07
CA ASP A 120 14.07 11.72 9.66
C ASP A 120 13.41 12.85 8.85
N ALA A 121 13.90 13.12 7.64
CA ALA A 121 13.30 14.08 6.72
C ALA A 121 11.80 13.78 6.58
N PRO A 122 10.93 14.82 6.53
CA PRO A 122 9.50 14.60 6.49
C PRO A 122 9.12 13.86 5.21
N MET A 123 8.49 12.70 5.36
CA MET A 123 8.00 11.96 4.21
C MET A 123 6.87 12.76 3.55
N ARG A 124 6.88 12.81 2.21
CA ARG A 124 5.83 13.43 1.41
C ARG A 124 5.46 12.52 0.26
N ILE A 125 4.17 12.50 -0.06
CA ILE A 125 3.53 11.52 -0.92
C ILE A 125 2.55 12.27 -1.81
N TYR A 126 2.65 12.01 -3.11
CA TYR A 126 1.60 12.30 -4.06
C TYR A 126 1.14 10.98 -4.68
N ILE A 127 -0.17 10.81 -4.82
CA ILE A 127 -0.82 9.66 -5.44
C ILE A 127 -1.82 10.16 -6.47
N LYS A 128 -1.80 9.57 -7.67
CA LYS A 128 -2.87 9.71 -8.66
C LYS A 128 -3.43 8.35 -9.03
N PHE A 129 -4.71 8.15 -8.78
CA PHE A 129 -5.38 6.90 -9.10
C PHE A 129 -5.62 6.77 -10.61
N LYS A 130 -5.27 5.62 -11.18
CA LYS A 130 -5.45 5.28 -12.61
C LYS A 130 -6.54 4.24 -12.80
N ALA A 131 -6.67 3.31 -11.84
CA ALA A 131 -7.71 2.29 -11.81
C ALA A 131 -8.10 1.96 -10.36
N PRO A 132 -9.33 1.45 -10.11
CA PRO A 132 -10.40 1.20 -11.08
C PRO A 132 -11.08 2.48 -11.58
N GLU A 133 -11.89 2.37 -12.64
CA GLU A 133 -12.57 3.49 -13.32
C GLU A 133 -13.35 4.40 -12.34
N GLY A 134 -13.97 3.82 -11.31
CA GLY A 134 -14.77 4.55 -10.33
C GLY A 134 -14.01 5.54 -9.45
N ILE A 135 -12.68 5.44 -9.38
CA ILE A 135 -11.81 6.37 -8.63
C ILE A 135 -10.68 6.94 -9.50
N ALA A 136 -10.67 6.64 -10.80
CA ALA A 136 -9.65 7.11 -11.72
C ALA A 136 -9.64 8.65 -11.74
N GLY A 137 -8.42 9.20 -11.72
CA GLY A 137 -8.12 10.62 -11.66
C GLY A 137 -8.19 11.24 -10.26
N ARG A 138 -8.60 10.50 -9.21
CA ARG A 138 -8.46 10.98 -7.82
C ARG A 138 -6.99 11.29 -7.55
N GLU A 139 -6.73 12.42 -6.90
CA GLU A 139 -5.39 12.83 -6.50
C GLU A 139 -5.33 13.04 -4.99
N VAL A 140 -4.21 12.63 -4.38
CA VAL A 140 -3.96 12.76 -2.95
C VAL A 140 -2.56 13.29 -2.73
N ILE A 141 -2.43 14.34 -1.91
CA ILE A 141 -1.16 14.85 -1.41
C ILE A 141 -1.16 14.70 0.11
N TRP A 142 -0.07 14.17 0.64
CA TRP A 142 0.20 14.16 2.08
C TRP A 142 1.66 14.45 2.33
N GLY A 143 1.96 15.25 3.35
CA GLY A 143 3.31 15.45 3.84
C GLY A 143 3.28 15.54 5.35
N LYS A 144 4.24 14.89 6.02
CA LYS A 144 4.33 14.95 7.49
C LYS A 144 4.43 16.39 8.02
N ASP A 145 5.03 17.27 7.24
CA ASP A 145 5.26 18.68 7.53
C ASP A 145 4.36 19.64 6.73
N LEU A 146 3.37 19.11 5.99
CA LEU A 146 2.47 19.90 5.16
C LEU A 146 1.05 19.86 5.75
N ASN A 147 0.30 20.95 5.56
CA ASN A 147 -1.15 21.02 5.81
C ASN A 147 -1.57 20.48 7.19
N ASP A 148 -0.80 20.81 8.24
CA ASP A 148 -1.02 20.33 9.61
C ASP A 148 -1.07 18.78 9.73
N GLY A 149 -0.40 18.07 8.82
CA GLY A 149 -0.38 16.60 8.75
C GLY A 149 -1.62 15.99 8.08
N LEU A 150 -2.57 16.80 7.60
CA LEU A 150 -3.75 16.35 6.88
C LEU A 150 -3.42 15.99 5.42
N MET A 151 -4.18 15.06 4.87
CA MET A 151 -4.15 14.74 3.44
C MET A 151 -5.06 15.70 2.68
N ALA A 152 -4.55 16.29 1.61
CA ALA A 152 -5.35 16.94 0.58
C ALA A 152 -5.85 15.89 -0.40
N VAL A 153 -7.16 15.80 -0.59
CA VAL A 153 -7.80 14.86 -1.52
C VAL A 153 -8.62 15.63 -2.54
N HIS A 154 -8.34 15.40 -3.82
CA HIS A 154 -9.17 15.84 -4.93
C HIS A 154 -9.92 14.63 -5.50
N GLU A 155 -11.26 14.71 -5.48
CA GLU A 155 -12.14 13.67 -6.02
C GLU A 155 -12.61 14.04 -7.42
N THR A 156 -12.70 13.05 -8.32
CA THR A 156 -13.17 13.26 -9.70
C THR A 156 -14.69 13.24 -9.85
N SER A 157 -15.42 12.89 -8.79
CA SER A 157 -16.87 12.90 -8.82
C SER A 157 -17.44 14.31 -9.02
N MET A 158 -18.50 14.45 -9.83
CA MET A 158 -19.12 15.75 -10.16
C MET A 158 -19.52 16.58 -8.94
N LEU A 159 -19.80 15.93 -7.80
CA LEU A 159 -20.24 16.63 -6.58
C LEU A 159 -19.09 17.23 -5.75
N LEU A 160 -17.86 16.74 -5.92
CA LEU A 160 -16.73 17.07 -5.04
C LEU A 160 -15.52 17.65 -5.78
N SER A 161 -15.46 17.56 -7.11
CA SER A 161 -14.34 18.07 -7.92
C SER A 161 -14.06 19.56 -7.80
N TRP A 162 -15.01 20.36 -7.32
CA TRP A 162 -14.84 21.82 -7.16
C TRP A 162 -14.11 22.24 -5.87
N LYS A 163 -13.72 21.29 -4.99
CA LYS A 163 -12.97 21.62 -3.77
C LYS A 163 -11.93 20.56 -3.40
N THR A 164 -10.93 20.97 -2.65
CA THR A 164 -10.01 20.07 -1.93
C THR A 164 -10.65 19.61 -0.63
N ILE A 165 -10.59 18.31 -0.35
CA ILE A 165 -11.05 17.70 0.90
C ILE A 165 -9.84 17.43 1.79
N TRP A 166 -9.91 17.87 3.04
CA TRP A 166 -8.85 17.68 4.02
C TRP A 166 -9.21 16.55 4.99
N LEU A 167 -8.40 15.50 5.03
CA LEU A 167 -8.66 14.31 5.85
C LEU A 167 -7.48 14.00 6.78
N ASP A 168 -7.79 13.62 8.01
CA ASP A 168 -6.83 12.97 8.90
C ASP A 168 -6.44 11.61 8.27
N PRO A 169 -5.14 11.32 8.05
CA PRO A 169 -4.67 10.05 7.49
C PRO A 169 -5.13 8.80 8.23
N THR A 170 -5.42 8.92 9.53
CA THR A 170 -5.88 7.85 10.41
C THR A 170 -7.38 7.88 10.66
N GLY A 171 -8.06 8.93 10.18
CA GLY A 171 -9.49 9.11 10.33
C GLY A 171 -10.30 8.06 9.58
N MET A 172 -11.52 7.79 10.07
CA MET A 172 -12.42 6.77 9.52
C MET A 172 -12.64 6.87 8.00
N LEU A 173 -12.77 8.10 7.46
CA LEU A 173 -12.95 8.32 6.03
C LEU A 173 -11.69 7.99 5.20
N ALA A 174 -10.51 8.35 5.70
CA ALA A 174 -9.24 8.04 5.05
C ALA A 174 -8.92 6.54 5.05
N MET A 175 -9.25 5.87 6.16
CA MET A 175 -8.98 4.46 6.37
C MET A 175 -10.03 3.53 5.75
N GLN A 176 -11.11 4.06 5.16
CA GLN A 176 -12.17 3.24 4.58
C GLN A 176 -11.61 2.39 3.42
N GLY A 177 -11.66 1.07 3.59
CA GLY A 177 -11.11 0.11 2.61
C GLY A 177 -9.58 0.04 2.59
N GLN A 178 -8.90 0.73 3.52
CA GLN A 178 -7.45 0.70 3.66
C GLN A 178 -7.05 -0.13 4.88
N LYS A 179 -5.95 -0.88 4.73
CA LYS A 179 -5.34 -1.68 5.81
C LYS A 179 -4.35 -0.84 6.61
N PHE A 180 -3.78 0.17 5.94
CA PHE A 180 -2.73 1.03 6.47
C PHE A 180 -3.00 2.49 6.07
N PRO A 181 -2.65 3.47 6.93
CA PRO A 181 -2.64 4.88 6.57
C PRO A 181 -1.72 5.18 5.39
N ILE A 182 -1.91 6.33 4.74
CA ILE A 182 -1.14 6.69 3.53
C ILE A 182 0.38 6.65 3.76
N TYR A 183 0.85 7.03 4.95
CA TYR A 183 2.27 7.13 5.28
C TYR A 183 2.99 5.78 5.45
N GLU A 184 2.26 4.67 5.38
CA GLU A 184 2.82 3.31 5.33
C GLU A 184 3.16 2.86 3.90
N ILE A 185 2.80 3.65 2.88
CA ILE A 185 3.27 3.38 1.51
C ILE A 185 4.79 3.57 1.44
N GLY A 186 5.43 2.76 0.61
CA GLY A 186 6.78 2.99 0.14
C GLY A 186 7.74 1.82 0.36
N LEU A 187 8.87 1.86 -0.37
CA LEU A 187 9.83 0.75 -0.43
C LEU A 187 10.45 0.45 0.94
N SER A 188 10.82 1.48 1.70
CA SER A 188 11.40 1.32 3.04
C SER A 188 10.37 0.73 4.03
N ARG A 189 9.14 1.24 4.04
CA ARG A 189 8.08 0.71 4.91
C ARG A 189 7.71 -0.72 4.58
N LEU A 190 7.60 -1.06 3.30
CA LEU A 190 7.39 -2.45 2.89
C LEU A 190 8.52 -3.35 3.40
N THR A 191 9.77 -2.95 3.20
CA THR A 191 10.94 -3.75 3.60
C THR A 191 11.04 -3.90 5.12
N GLU A 192 10.78 -2.84 5.89
CA GLU A 192 10.69 -2.87 7.36
C GLU A 192 9.61 -3.84 7.83
N GLN A 193 8.40 -3.80 7.27
CA GLN A 193 7.32 -4.72 7.62
C GLN A 193 7.67 -6.17 7.28
N LEU A 194 8.34 -6.43 6.15
CA LEU A 194 8.80 -7.77 5.79
C LEU A 194 9.86 -8.28 6.75
N LEU A 195 10.80 -7.42 7.16
CA LEU A 195 11.82 -7.74 8.17
C LEU A 195 11.17 -8.09 9.51
N GLU A 196 10.21 -7.29 9.98
CA GLU A 196 9.48 -7.53 11.23
C GLU A 196 8.70 -8.85 11.22
N ARG A 197 8.03 -9.16 10.10
CA ARG A 197 7.27 -10.40 9.94
C ARG A 197 8.18 -11.61 9.82
N GLY A 198 9.23 -11.53 9.01
CA GLY A 198 10.19 -12.61 8.82
C GLY A 198 10.94 -12.97 10.10
N LYS A 199 11.22 -11.99 10.99
CA LYS A 199 11.80 -12.24 12.32
C LYS A 199 10.96 -13.19 13.18
N LYS A 200 9.63 -13.21 13.00
CA LYS A 200 8.73 -14.14 13.71
C LYS A 200 8.89 -15.59 13.22
N ASP A 201 9.39 -15.77 12.01
CA ASP A 201 9.54 -17.07 11.33
C ASP A 201 11.00 -17.57 11.30
N LEU A 202 11.94 -16.85 11.92
CA LEU A 202 13.38 -17.17 11.85
C LEU A 202 13.71 -18.60 12.27
N ASP A 203 13.13 -19.06 13.37
CA ASP A 203 13.36 -20.41 13.94
C ASP A 203 12.15 -21.34 13.72
N ASN A 204 11.25 -21.00 12.79
CA ASN A 204 10.04 -21.76 12.56
C ASN A 204 10.32 -22.99 11.67
N PRO A 205 10.26 -24.23 12.20
CA PRO A 205 10.56 -25.43 11.42
C PRO A 205 9.51 -25.74 10.34
N ASP A 206 8.37 -25.05 10.38
CA ASP A 206 7.30 -25.21 9.40
C ASP A 206 7.47 -24.26 8.20
N VAL A 207 8.50 -23.41 8.18
CA VAL A 207 8.79 -22.47 7.09
C VAL A 207 9.95 -22.97 6.25
N SER A 208 9.73 -23.07 4.94
CA SER A 208 10.79 -23.30 3.95
C SER A 208 10.93 -22.08 3.05
N VAL A 209 12.15 -21.78 2.60
CA VAL A 209 12.45 -20.64 1.74
C VAL A 209 13.19 -21.10 0.50
N THR A 210 12.75 -20.67 -0.67
CA THR A 210 13.50 -20.81 -1.93
C THR A 210 13.81 -19.45 -2.53
N ILE A 211 14.93 -19.38 -3.24
CA ILE A 211 15.34 -18.18 -4.00
C ILE A 211 15.60 -18.60 -5.43
N THR A 212 14.88 -18.00 -6.37
CA THR A 212 15.04 -18.19 -7.81
C THR A 212 15.70 -16.96 -8.41
N LYS A 213 16.91 -17.14 -8.94
CA LYS A 213 17.65 -16.10 -9.66
C LYS A 213 17.13 -15.94 -11.07
N ASP A 214 17.57 -14.86 -11.70
CA ASP A 214 17.25 -14.50 -13.07
C ASP A 214 15.74 -14.42 -13.38
N HIS A 215 14.96 -14.00 -12.38
CA HIS A 215 13.54 -13.82 -12.50
C HIS A 215 13.24 -12.48 -13.19
N GLU A 216 12.81 -12.55 -14.45
CA GLU A 216 12.43 -11.35 -15.21
C GLU A 216 11.19 -10.71 -14.61
N TYR A 217 11.30 -9.45 -14.17
CA TYR A 217 10.21 -8.70 -13.60
C TYR A 217 10.18 -7.28 -14.19
N TYR A 218 9.26 -7.05 -15.13
CA TYR A 218 9.11 -5.77 -15.84
C TYR A 218 10.42 -5.29 -16.47
N GLY A 219 11.15 -6.19 -17.15
CA GLY A 219 12.42 -5.87 -17.80
C GLY A 219 13.62 -5.72 -16.85
N ARG A 220 13.47 -6.07 -15.57
CA ARG A 220 14.58 -6.17 -14.60
C ARG A 220 14.94 -7.62 -14.34
N ASN A 221 16.22 -7.87 -14.08
CA ASN A 221 16.69 -9.18 -13.65
C ASN A 221 16.64 -9.26 -12.12
N CYS A 222 15.65 -9.94 -11.57
CA CYS A 222 15.38 -9.98 -10.13
C CYS A 222 15.61 -11.37 -9.55
N GLU A 223 15.49 -11.48 -8.23
CA GLU A 223 15.33 -12.72 -7.50
C GLU A 223 13.87 -12.86 -7.03
N LEU A 224 13.27 -14.03 -7.25
CA LEU A 224 11.99 -14.42 -6.64
C LEU A 224 12.30 -15.21 -5.37
N ILE A 225 11.91 -14.66 -4.22
CA ILE A 225 11.99 -15.32 -2.93
C ILE A 225 10.59 -15.85 -2.59
N GLN A 226 10.48 -17.15 -2.30
CA GLN A 226 9.23 -17.76 -1.86
C GLN A 226 9.41 -18.34 -0.46
N ALA A 227 8.60 -17.88 0.50
CA ALA A 227 8.50 -18.48 1.82
C ALA A 227 7.17 -19.25 1.93
N THR A 228 7.24 -20.55 2.21
CA THR A 228 6.07 -21.43 2.30
C THR A 228 5.94 -21.97 3.72
N ARG A 229 4.72 -22.01 4.24
CA ARG A 229 4.41 -22.70 5.50
C ARG A 229 3.82 -24.08 5.22
N SER A 230 4.26 -25.08 5.99
CA SER A 230 3.73 -26.45 5.89
C SER A 230 2.38 -26.62 6.61
N LYS A 231 2.07 -25.76 7.58
CA LYS A 231 0.80 -25.74 8.31
C LYS A 231 0.42 -24.32 8.80
N PRO A 232 -0.87 -24.07 9.10
CA PRO A 232 -1.32 -22.77 9.62
C PRO A 232 -0.61 -22.36 10.91
N GLY A 233 -0.16 -21.11 10.97
CA GLY A 233 0.43 -20.49 12.17
C GLY A 233 -0.61 -19.90 13.14
N GLY A 234 -1.85 -19.66 12.68
CA GLY A 234 -2.99 -19.29 13.55
C GLY A 234 -3.01 -17.84 14.06
N GLY A 235 -2.19 -16.95 13.50
CA GLY A 235 -2.13 -15.52 13.86
C GLY A 235 -2.77 -14.58 12.82
N LYS A 236 -2.82 -13.28 13.13
CA LYS A 236 -3.35 -12.23 12.23
C LYS A 236 -2.59 -12.16 10.89
N ASP A 237 -1.30 -12.48 10.91
CA ASP A 237 -0.41 -12.44 9.74
C ASP A 237 -0.17 -13.84 9.14
N ASP A 238 -1.08 -14.79 9.37
CA ASP A 238 -0.89 -16.16 8.86
C ASP A 238 -1.01 -16.22 7.33
N PHE A 239 -0.13 -16.99 6.71
CA PHE A 239 -0.06 -17.18 5.27
C PHE A 239 0.33 -18.64 4.95
N SER A 240 -0.04 -19.11 3.77
CA SER A 240 0.46 -20.37 3.21
C SER A 240 1.71 -20.14 2.36
N LEU A 241 1.70 -19.07 1.55
CA LEU A 241 2.80 -18.68 0.67
C LEU A 241 3.01 -17.15 0.72
N ALA A 242 4.25 -16.72 0.81
CA ALA A 242 4.67 -15.35 0.60
C ALA A 242 5.69 -15.29 -0.55
N GLU A 243 5.53 -14.34 -1.45
CA GLU A 243 6.42 -14.11 -2.59
C GLU A 243 6.98 -12.69 -2.51
N ILE A 244 8.29 -12.57 -2.66
CA ILE A 244 9.00 -11.28 -2.69
C ILE A 244 9.81 -11.23 -3.99
N ILE A 245 9.64 -10.17 -4.76
CA ILE A 245 10.52 -9.85 -5.87
C ILE A 245 11.56 -8.86 -5.39
N PHE A 246 12.81 -9.29 -5.39
CA PHE A 246 13.95 -8.53 -4.92
C PHE A 246 14.86 -8.18 -6.10
N ASP A 247 15.20 -6.90 -6.25
CA ASP A 247 16.20 -6.43 -7.21
C ASP A 247 17.59 -6.51 -6.55
N PRO A 248 18.48 -7.43 -6.97
CA PRO A 248 19.78 -7.62 -6.34
C PRO A 248 20.79 -6.52 -6.72
N GLU A 249 20.56 -5.76 -7.80
CA GLU A 249 21.46 -4.69 -8.23
C GLU A 249 21.22 -3.42 -7.42
N GLU A 250 19.95 -3.03 -7.27
CA GLU A 250 19.55 -1.83 -6.54
C GLU A 250 19.29 -2.09 -5.04
N LEU A 251 19.23 -3.37 -4.64
CA LEU A 251 18.84 -3.83 -3.29
C LEU A 251 17.46 -3.32 -2.87
N LEU A 252 16.46 -3.53 -3.71
CA LEU A 252 15.08 -3.05 -3.49
C LEU A 252 14.06 -4.19 -3.55
N VAL A 253 13.08 -4.15 -2.65
CA VAL A 253 11.88 -4.99 -2.75
C VAL A 253 10.89 -4.34 -3.71
N LEU A 254 10.72 -4.92 -4.89
CA LEU A 254 9.84 -4.38 -5.93
C LEU A 254 8.41 -4.91 -5.84
N SER A 255 8.21 -6.11 -5.30
CA SER A 255 6.89 -6.67 -5.10
C SER A 255 6.84 -7.55 -3.87
N TYR A 256 5.72 -7.52 -3.17
CA TYR A 256 5.37 -8.47 -2.12
C TYR A 256 3.95 -8.96 -2.33
N ARG A 257 3.77 -10.27 -2.22
CA ARG A 257 2.47 -10.91 -2.24
C ARG A 257 2.40 -11.94 -1.13
N SER A 258 1.23 -12.09 -0.51
CA SER A 258 0.98 -13.22 0.38
C SER A 258 -0.39 -13.83 0.11
N PHE A 259 -0.43 -15.14 0.26
CA PHE A 259 -1.61 -15.96 0.02
C PHE A 259 -1.89 -16.77 1.28
N GLY A 260 -3.17 -16.88 1.63
CA GLY A 260 -3.66 -17.66 2.75
C GLY A 260 -3.80 -19.13 2.39
N TRP A 261 -4.44 -19.86 3.29
CA TRP A 261 -4.69 -21.29 3.14
C TRP A 261 -5.90 -21.53 2.22
N PRO A 262 -5.84 -22.53 1.33
CA PRO A 262 -6.97 -22.85 0.47
C PRO A 262 -8.10 -23.49 1.31
N GLU A 263 -9.36 -23.25 0.93
CA GLU A 263 -10.52 -23.85 1.64
C GLU A 263 -10.54 -25.38 1.55
N LYS A 264 -9.96 -25.92 0.49
CA LYS A 264 -9.84 -27.36 0.22
C LYS A 264 -8.41 -27.66 -0.20
N GLU A 265 -7.94 -28.84 0.16
CA GLU A 265 -6.62 -29.32 -0.28
C GLU A 265 -6.51 -29.26 -1.81
N GLY A 266 -5.42 -28.66 -2.32
CA GLY A 266 -5.20 -28.43 -3.75
C GLY A 266 -6.04 -27.32 -4.38
N GLY A 267 -6.81 -26.54 -3.59
CA GLY A 267 -7.57 -25.39 -4.05
C GLY A 267 -6.72 -24.15 -4.33
N GLU A 268 -7.35 -23.10 -4.86
CA GLU A 268 -6.74 -21.79 -5.07
C GLU A 268 -6.31 -21.16 -3.74
N LEU A 269 -5.09 -20.63 -3.67
CA LEU A 269 -4.61 -19.89 -2.51
C LEU A 269 -5.23 -18.48 -2.50
N PRO A 270 -6.00 -18.10 -1.46
CA PRO A 270 -6.63 -16.79 -1.41
C PRO A 270 -5.59 -15.69 -1.18
N LEU A 271 -5.50 -14.71 -2.07
CA LEU A 271 -4.65 -13.53 -1.93
C LEU A 271 -5.04 -12.76 -0.68
N LEU A 272 -4.07 -12.50 0.18
CA LEU A 272 -4.23 -11.69 1.39
C LEU A 272 -3.82 -10.24 1.09
N GLU A 273 -2.67 -10.05 0.45
CA GLU A 273 -2.20 -8.75 -0.01
C GLU A 273 -1.18 -8.88 -1.14
N SER A 274 -1.17 -7.88 -2.01
CA SER A 274 -0.25 -7.70 -3.13
C SER A 274 0.10 -6.22 -3.23
N TYR A 275 1.39 -5.92 -3.22
CA TYR A 275 1.95 -4.59 -3.41
C TYR A 275 3.07 -4.68 -4.45
N GLU A 276 2.98 -3.90 -5.52
CA GLU A 276 3.93 -3.92 -6.62
C GLU A 276 4.37 -2.49 -6.97
N TYR A 277 5.67 -2.26 -7.07
CA TYR A 277 6.27 -1.01 -7.55
C TYR A 277 6.86 -1.27 -8.94
N ARG A 278 6.13 -0.82 -9.97
CA ARG A 278 6.53 -0.93 -11.38
C ARG A 278 7.07 0.40 -11.89
N ASP A 279 7.80 0.35 -13.00
CA ASP A 279 8.38 1.54 -13.64
C ASP A 279 9.19 2.43 -12.67
N LEU A 280 9.81 1.79 -11.68
CA LEU A 280 10.48 2.49 -10.58
C LEU A 280 11.67 3.30 -11.10
N LYS A 281 11.69 4.58 -10.75
CA LYS A 281 12.81 5.50 -10.99
C LYS A 281 13.17 6.18 -9.68
N THR A 282 14.38 5.91 -9.19
CA THR A 282 14.89 6.47 -7.94
C THR A 282 15.63 7.78 -8.19
N ASN A 283 15.63 8.66 -7.19
CA ASN A 283 16.37 9.92 -7.16
C ASN A 283 16.14 10.79 -8.41
N VAL A 284 14.87 10.95 -8.80
CA VAL A 284 14.46 11.73 -9.96
C VAL A 284 14.51 13.25 -9.69
N GLY A 285 14.81 13.65 -8.45
CA GLY A 285 14.94 15.05 -8.07
C GLY A 285 13.59 15.71 -7.83
N LEU A 286 12.69 15.01 -7.14
CA LEU A 286 11.40 15.58 -6.75
C LEU A 286 11.60 16.83 -5.89
N THR A 287 10.73 17.81 -6.05
CA THR A 287 10.80 19.12 -5.40
C THR A 287 9.57 19.39 -4.54
N ASP A 288 9.56 20.47 -3.78
CA ASP A 288 8.39 20.90 -3.00
C ASP A 288 7.14 21.07 -3.88
N SER A 289 7.31 21.54 -5.13
CA SER A 289 6.21 21.70 -6.08
C SER A 289 5.53 20.37 -6.43
N ASP A 290 6.21 19.23 -6.33
CA ASP A 290 5.60 17.92 -6.56
C ASP A 290 4.58 17.53 -5.48
N PHE A 291 4.60 18.22 -4.33
CA PHE A 291 3.71 18.00 -3.18
C PHE A 291 2.89 19.24 -2.83
N ASP A 292 2.70 20.13 -3.80
CA ASP A 292 1.91 21.35 -3.66
C ASP A 292 0.55 21.18 -4.35
N VAL A 293 -0.53 21.50 -3.64
CA VAL A 293 -1.90 21.48 -4.18
C VAL A 293 -2.12 22.54 -5.27
N THR A 294 -1.24 23.55 -5.37
CA THR A 294 -1.32 24.60 -6.40
C THR A 294 -0.53 24.26 -7.67
N ASN A 295 0.09 23.09 -7.75
CA ASN A 295 0.82 22.66 -8.93
C ASN A 295 -0.11 22.52 -10.14
N GLU A 296 0.15 23.31 -11.19
CA GLU A 296 -0.67 23.37 -12.42
C GLU A 296 -0.78 22.04 -13.19
N ALA A 297 0.11 21.07 -12.91
CA ALA A 297 0.03 19.73 -13.48
C ALA A 297 -1.03 18.83 -12.82
N TYR A 298 -1.57 19.23 -11.66
CA TYR A 298 -2.57 18.50 -10.89
C TYR A 298 -3.97 19.11 -11.10
N GLN A 299 -5.00 18.49 -10.51
CA GLN A 299 -6.42 18.85 -10.71
C GLN A 299 -7.06 19.46 -9.45
N PHE A 300 -6.26 19.76 -8.43
CA PHE A 300 -6.73 20.49 -7.26
C PHE A 300 -7.22 21.90 -7.66
N PRO A 301 -8.37 22.36 -7.14
CA PRO A 301 -8.98 23.67 -7.45
C PRO A 301 -8.40 24.84 -6.65
#